data_AF-A0A3C2BXZ7-F1
#
_entry.id   AF-A0A3C2BXZ7-F1
#
_cell.length_a   1.000
_cell.length_b   1.000
_cell.length_c   1.000
_cell.angle_alpha   90.00
_cell.angle_beta   90.00
_cell.angle_gamma   90.00
#
_symmetry.space_group_name_H-M   'P 1'
#
loop_
_entity.id
_entity.type
_entity.pdbx_description
1 polymer ?
#
loop_
_entity_poly.entity_id
_entity_poly.type
_entity_poly.pdbx_seq_one_letter_code
_entity_poly.pdbx_strand_id
1 'polypeptide(L)'
;MNVSRRLLFASAFWEVARPRTALNAGHLLIRLTNPAIAFDLRSAADWLRCHNAARQALADVLEASRCTVVFAHQWHPIGAAIGEPEVESSTPTFHVFGRWDGEPVTPGEQLRLPAQRRVPAAAEELKEYDGGLRAALRRLASDTAAICHPADPDPQITSRAPRFKAGAHHTVLAQVSGGPLAPGHLLALAAAVQGLTERPGVTGLSCVVPEPGADGLEVYAMGRAAGESVNPMQDFLDLPQVSQALL
;
A
#
# COMPACT_ATOMS: atom_id res chain seq x y z
N MET A 1 -23.05 -10.41 -7.75
CA MET A 1 -22.14 -10.03 -6.65
C MET A 1 -22.37 -8.56 -6.33
N ASN A 2 -22.75 -8.27 -5.08
CA ASN A 2 -23.29 -6.97 -4.68
C ASN A 2 -22.14 -5.99 -4.36
N VAL A 3 -22.02 -4.91 -5.15
CA VAL A 3 -20.96 -3.89 -5.04
C VAL A 3 -20.90 -3.26 -3.64
N SER A 4 -22.04 -3.22 -2.93
CA SER A 4 -22.16 -2.67 -1.57
C SER A 4 -21.35 -3.39 -0.48
N ARG A 5 -20.95 -4.65 -0.67
CA ARG A 5 -20.16 -5.36 0.35
C ARG A 5 -18.68 -4.97 0.35
N ARG A 6 -18.16 -4.39 -0.74
CA ARG A 6 -16.73 -4.07 -0.84
C ARG A 6 -16.38 -2.70 -0.30
N LEU A 7 -17.25 -1.71 -0.48
CA LEU A 7 -16.99 -0.38 0.04
C LEU A 7 -17.07 -0.38 1.57
N LEU A 8 -16.01 0.09 2.23
CA LEU A 8 -16.00 0.29 3.68
C LEU A 8 -16.22 1.76 4.01
N PHE A 9 -15.55 2.64 3.28
CA PHE A 9 -15.64 4.09 3.46
C PHE A 9 -15.27 4.81 2.16
N ALA A 10 -15.94 5.92 1.86
CA ALA A 10 -15.60 6.80 0.75
C ALA A 10 -15.36 8.21 1.28
N SER A 11 -14.23 8.80 0.89
CA SER A 11 -13.91 10.21 1.10
C SER A 11 -14.16 11.01 -0.19
N ALA A 12 -13.65 12.24 -0.25
CA ALA A 12 -13.82 13.13 -1.39
C ALA A 12 -13.13 12.63 -2.67
N PHE A 13 -11.91 12.06 -2.55
CA PHE A 13 -11.10 11.63 -3.69
C PHE A 13 -10.74 10.14 -3.63
N TRP A 14 -10.57 9.61 -2.42
CA TRP A 14 -10.18 8.23 -2.18
C TRP A 14 -11.24 7.46 -1.40
N GLU A 15 -11.27 6.14 -1.61
CA GLU A 15 -12.12 5.24 -0.84
C GLU A 15 -11.32 4.08 -0.26
N VAL A 16 -11.76 3.62 0.90
CA VAL A 16 -11.29 2.41 1.57
C VAL A 16 -12.26 1.27 1.28
N ALA A 17 -11.76 0.18 0.71
CA ALA A 17 -12.57 -0.95 0.27
C ALA A 17 -11.91 -2.30 0.58
N ARG A 18 -12.70 -3.37 0.49
CA ARG A 18 -12.21 -4.75 0.41
C ARG A 18 -11.76 -5.07 -1.02
N PRO A 19 -10.57 -5.66 -1.19
CA PRO A 19 -10.25 -6.34 -2.44
C PRO A 19 -11.24 -7.48 -2.70
N ARG A 20 -11.54 -7.73 -3.97
CA ARG A 20 -12.21 -8.90 -4.52
C ARG A 20 -11.55 -10.19 -4.06
N THR A 21 -10.23 -10.22 -4.04
CA THR A 21 -9.41 -11.34 -3.57
C THR A 21 -8.62 -10.94 -2.33
N ALA A 22 -9.35 -10.48 -1.31
CA ALA A 22 -8.76 -10.19 0.00
C ALA A 22 -8.04 -11.44 0.53
N LEU A 23 -6.81 -11.25 1.03
CA LEU A 23 -5.92 -12.37 1.41
C LEU A 23 -6.14 -12.78 2.86
N ASN A 24 -6.57 -11.84 3.70
CA ASN A 24 -6.99 -12.04 5.09
C ASN A 24 -7.94 -10.89 5.50
N ALA A 25 -8.46 -10.95 6.73
CA ALA A 25 -9.31 -9.90 7.30
C ALA A 25 -8.63 -8.53 7.44
N GLY A 26 -7.30 -8.44 7.44
CA GLY A 26 -6.54 -7.19 7.49
C GLY A 26 -6.23 -6.55 6.13
N HIS A 27 -6.58 -7.22 5.03
CA HIS A 27 -6.30 -6.72 3.67
C HIS A 27 -7.39 -5.75 3.18
N LEU A 28 -7.02 -4.47 3.04
CA LEU A 28 -7.84 -3.38 2.52
C LEU A 28 -7.23 -2.77 1.26
N LEU A 29 -8.01 -1.99 0.53
CA LEU A 29 -7.59 -1.13 -0.58
C LEU A 29 -7.84 0.33 -0.25
N ILE A 30 -6.92 1.19 -0.66
CA ILE A 30 -7.17 2.62 -0.87
C ILE A 30 -7.09 2.88 -2.36
N ARG A 31 -8.19 3.31 -2.97
CA ARG A 31 -8.27 3.54 -4.42
C ARG A 31 -8.97 4.85 -4.73
N LEU A 32 -8.65 5.44 -5.88
CA LEU A 32 -9.35 6.64 -6.35
C LEU A 32 -10.82 6.31 -6.63
N THR A 33 -11.71 7.21 -6.23
CA THR A 33 -13.13 7.13 -6.56
C THR A 33 -13.38 7.38 -8.05
N ASN A 34 -12.50 8.16 -8.69
CA ASN A 34 -12.51 8.42 -10.14
C ASN A 34 -11.05 8.48 -10.66
N PRO A 35 -10.67 7.66 -11.66
CA PRO A 35 -9.31 7.63 -12.21
C PRO A 35 -8.86 8.93 -12.87
N ALA A 36 -9.79 9.83 -13.22
CA ALA A 36 -9.48 11.14 -13.81
C ALA A 36 -9.07 12.20 -12.76
N ILE A 37 -9.17 11.90 -11.46
CA ILE A 37 -8.75 12.83 -10.40
C ILE A 37 -7.23 12.95 -10.42
N ALA A 38 -6.74 14.19 -10.54
CA ALA A 38 -5.32 14.47 -10.44
C ALA A 38 -4.78 14.21 -9.02
N PHE A 39 -3.55 13.72 -8.93
CA PHE A 39 -2.86 13.57 -7.64
C PHE A 39 -2.19 14.89 -7.24
N ASP A 40 -3.00 15.84 -6.76
CA ASP A 40 -2.56 17.13 -6.23
C ASP A 40 -2.49 17.13 -4.68
N LEU A 41 -2.18 18.28 -4.06
CA LEU A 41 -2.10 18.41 -2.60
C LEU A 41 -3.41 18.00 -1.88
N ARG A 42 -4.57 18.25 -2.49
CA ARG A 42 -5.87 17.93 -1.89
C ARG A 42 -6.13 16.43 -1.95
N SER A 43 -5.84 15.81 -3.09
CA SER A 43 -5.91 14.36 -3.28
C SER A 43 -4.91 13.64 -2.36
N ALA A 44 -3.67 14.13 -2.25
CA ALA A 44 -2.67 13.59 -1.33
C ALA A 44 -3.08 13.71 0.15
N ALA A 45 -3.66 14.85 0.55
CA ALA A 45 -4.19 15.02 1.90
C ALA A 45 -5.34 14.06 2.19
N ASP A 46 -6.21 13.84 1.22
CA ASP A 46 -7.33 12.91 1.34
C ASP A 46 -6.88 11.45 1.39
N TRP A 47 -5.84 11.10 0.63
CA TRP A 47 -5.20 9.79 0.72
C TRP A 47 -4.64 9.56 2.13
N LEU A 48 -3.90 10.53 2.70
CA LEU A 48 -3.36 10.41 4.07
C LEU A 48 -4.46 10.21 5.10
N ARG A 49 -5.58 10.94 4.97
CA ARG A 49 -6.74 10.73 5.84
C ARG A 49 -7.29 9.32 5.72
N CYS A 50 -7.49 8.82 4.51
CA CYS A 50 -7.97 7.45 4.29
C CYS A 50 -7.01 6.41 4.85
N HIS A 51 -5.70 6.59 4.64
CA HIS A 51 -4.66 5.71 5.16
C HIS A 51 -4.64 5.69 6.69
N ASN A 52 -4.62 6.86 7.33
CA ASN A 52 -4.59 6.96 8.79
C ASN A 52 -5.87 6.40 9.42
N ALA A 53 -7.03 6.64 8.81
CA ALA A 53 -8.30 6.08 9.25
C ALA A 53 -8.32 4.55 9.07
N ALA A 54 -7.82 4.01 7.95
CA ALA A 54 -7.71 2.58 7.71
C ALA A 54 -6.79 1.91 8.74
N ARG A 55 -5.60 2.49 8.98
CA ARG A 55 -4.66 2.02 10.00
C ARG A 55 -5.31 1.95 11.38
N GLN A 56 -5.97 3.04 11.80
CA GLN A 56 -6.61 3.07 13.12
C GLN A 56 -7.81 2.12 13.21
N ALA A 57 -8.61 1.99 12.14
CA ALA A 57 -9.72 1.04 12.12
C ALA A 57 -9.23 -0.42 12.18
N LEU A 58 -8.12 -0.75 11.53
CA LEU A 58 -7.48 -2.06 11.63
C LEU A 58 -6.97 -2.31 13.05
N ALA A 59 -6.36 -1.32 13.69
CA ALA A 59 -5.94 -1.41 15.09
C ALA A 59 -7.13 -1.62 16.04
N ASP A 60 -8.22 -0.89 15.86
CA ASP A 60 -9.39 -0.96 16.74
C ASP A 60 -10.19 -2.26 16.60
N VAL A 61 -10.22 -2.86 15.41
CA VAL A 61 -11.10 -4.01 15.09
C VAL A 61 -10.35 -5.34 15.10
N LEU A 62 -9.09 -5.34 14.67
CA LEU A 62 -8.26 -6.54 14.54
C LEU A 62 -7.06 -6.52 15.49
N GLU A 63 -6.92 -5.50 16.34
CA GLU A 63 -5.74 -5.31 17.19
C GLU A 63 -4.45 -5.25 16.36
N ALA A 64 -4.55 -4.76 15.12
CA ALA A 64 -3.42 -4.65 14.23
C ALA A 64 -2.36 -3.70 14.81
N SER A 65 -1.18 -4.25 15.08
CA SER A 65 -0.05 -3.52 15.64
C SER A 65 0.84 -2.91 14.55
N ARG A 66 0.73 -3.41 13.31
CA ARG A 66 1.43 -2.86 12.15
C ARG A 66 0.55 -2.74 10.93
N CYS A 67 0.92 -1.82 10.05
CA CYS A 67 0.22 -1.56 8.80
C CYS A 67 1.20 -1.33 7.66
N THR A 68 1.14 -2.18 6.64
CA THR A 68 2.05 -2.15 5.48
C THR A 68 1.28 -1.76 4.22
N VAL A 69 1.84 -0.85 3.42
CA VAL A 69 1.29 -0.50 2.12
C VAL A 69 2.06 -1.19 0.99
N VAL A 70 1.35 -1.76 0.03
CA VAL A 70 1.91 -2.38 -1.17
C VAL A 70 1.21 -1.81 -2.39
N PHE A 71 1.95 -1.40 -3.42
CA PHE A 71 1.36 -0.88 -4.65
C PHE A 71 2.23 -1.12 -5.88
N ALA A 72 1.54 -1.16 -7.02
CA ALA A 72 2.11 -1.18 -8.36
C ALA A 72 2.30 0.25 -8.87
N HIS A 73 3.37 0.52 -9.61
CA HIS A 73 3.43 1.73 -10.46
C HIS A 73 3.82 1.39 -11.88
N GLN A 74 2.93 1.66 -12.84
CA GLN A 74 3.06 1.30 -14.26
C GLN A 74 3.33 -0.20 -14.52
N TRP A 75 3.19 -1.05 -13.51
CA TRP A 75 3.43 -2.47 -13.61
C TRP A 75 2.15 -3.25 -13.94
N HIS A 76 2.24 -4.12 -14.94
CA HIS A 76 1.15 -4.99 -15.35
C HIS A 76 1.71 -6.42 -15.45
N PRO A 77 1.35 -7.33 -14.52
CA PRO A 77 1.84 -8.70 -14.56
C PRO A 77 1.31 -9.42 -15.80
N ILE A 78 2.18 -10.14 -16.51
CA ILE A 78 1.82 -11.06 -17.60
C ILE A 78 2.04 -12.51 -17.13
N GLY A 79 1.07 -13.38 -17.40
CA GLY A 79 1.20 -14.82 -17.12
C GLY A 79 1.24 -15.14 -15.62
N ALA A 80 2.26 -15.90 -15.18
CA ALA A 80 2.41 -16.37 -13.80
C ALA A 80 3.26 -15.45 -12.90
N ALA A 81 3.44 -14.18 -13.29
CA ALA A 81 4.24 -13.23 -12.53
C ALA A 81 3.77 -13.17 -11.07
N ILE A 82 4.74 -13.27 -10.16
CA ILE A 82 4.54 -13.25 -8.72
C ILE A 82 4.70 -11.79 -8.24
N GLY A 83 3.97 -11.46 -7.19
CA GLY A 83 4.00 -10.17 -6.51
C GLY A 83 3.03 -9.14 -7.07
N GLU A 84 2.57 -8.34 -6.11
CA GLU A 84 1.39 -7.49 -6.08
C GLU A 84 0.06 -8.25 -5.98
N PRO A 85 -0.87 -7.81 -5.11
CA PRO A 85 -2.22 -8.33 -5.13
C PRO A 85 -2.90 -8.01 -6.46
N GLU A 86 -3.97 -8.73 -6.79
CA GLU A 86 -4.63 -8.65 -8.09
C GLU A 86 -4.95 -7.19 -8.47
N VAL A 87 -4.55 -6.77 -9.68
CA VAL A 87 -4.85 -5.43 -10.19
C VAL A 87 -6.37 -5.32 -10.39
N GLU A 88 -7.05 -4.67 -9.45
CA GLU A 88 -8.52 -4.67 -9.38
C GLU A 88 -9.19 -3.80 -10.46
N SER A 89 -8.44 -2.86 -11.04
CA SER A 89 -8.90 -1.98 -12.12
C SER A 89 -7.73 -1.17 -12.72
N SER A 90 -8.00 -0.46 -13.82
CA SER A 90 -7.12 0.57 -14.42
C SER A 90 -7.01 1.85 -13.55
N THR A 91 -7.19 1.72 -12.24
CA THR A 91 -7.26 2.82 -11.28
C THR A 91 -6.13 2.66 -10.27
N PRO A 92 -5.36 3.73 -9.98
CA PRO A 92 -4.34 3.69 -8.93
C PRO A 92 -4.90 3.12 -7.63
N THR A 93 -4.25 2.06 -7.14
CA THR A 93 -4.71 1.27 -5.99
C THR A 93 -3.53 0.96 -5.09
N PHE A 94 -3.74 1.17 -3.79
CA PHE A 94 -2.79 0.84 -2.73
C PHE A 94 -3.41 -0.25 -1.87
N HIS A 95 -2.68 -1.34 -1.69
CA HIS A 95 -3.06 -2.42 -0.79
C HIS A 95 -2.53 -2.10 0.59
N VAL A 96 -3.39 -2.26 1.58
CA VAL A 96 -3.08 -2.02 2.99
C VAL A 96 -3.24 -3.33 3.73
N PHE A 97 -2.20 -3.75 4.43
CA PHE A 97 -2.18 -4.97 5.23
C PHE A 97 -1.98 -4.64 6.69
N GLY A 98 -3.04 -4.78 7.48
CA GLY A 98 -2.94 -4.83 8.94
C GLY A 98 -2.33 -6.15 9.40
N ARG A 99 -1.40 -6.10 10.35
CA ARG A 99 -0.74 -7.26 10.98
C ARG A 99 -1.13 -7.33 12.44
N TRP A 100 -1.58 -8.49 12.91
CA TRP A 100 -1.98 -8.73 14.29
C TRP A 100 -1.55 -10.13 14.73
N ASP A 101 -1.46 -10.33 16.04
CA ASP A 101 -1.10 -11.63 16.59
C ASP A 101 -2.23 -12.65 16.33
N GLY A 102 -1.87 -13.82 15.79
CA GLY A 102 -2.85 -14.86 15.46
C GLY A 102 -3.56 -14.69 14.12
N GLU A 103 -3.03 -13.87 13.20
CA GLU A 103 -3.52 -13.86 11.83
C GLU A 103 -3.39 -15.27 11.19
N PRO A 104 -4.41 -15.74 10.45
CA PRO A 104 -4.44 -17.12 9.96
C PRO A 104 -3.42 -17.38 8.84
N VAL A 105 -3.10 -16.33 8.07
CA VAL A 105 -2.20 -16.35 6.92
C VAL A 105 -1.55 -14.97 6.80
N THR A 106 -0.24 -14.94 6.63
CA THR A 106 0.49 -13.69 6.44
C THR A 106 0.38 -13.20 4.98
N PRO A 107 0.32 -11.88 4.74
CA PRO A 107 0.32 -11.32 3.38
C PRO A 107 1.51 -11.80 2.53
N GLY A 108 2.69 -11.91 3.15
CA GLY A 108 3.93 -12.31 2.50
C GLY A 108 3.89 -13.74 1.97
N GLU A 109 3.30 -14.69 2.71
CA GLU A 109 3.10 -16.07 2.25
C GLU A 109 2.24 -16.13 0.99
N GLN A 110 1.16 -15.36 0.93
CA GLN A 110 0.29 -15.30 -0.25
C GLN A 110 0.96 -14.57 -1.42
N LEU A 111 1.71 -13.49 -1.15
CA LEU A 111 2.40 -12.71 -2.18
C LEU A 111 3.57 -13.47 -2.83
N ARG A 112 4.15 -14.47 -2.16
CA ARG A 112 5.13 -15.41 -2.73
C ARG A 112 4.51 -16.34 -3.79
N LEU A 113 3.19 -16.50 -3.80
CA LEU A 113 2.49 -17.35 -4.77
C LEU A 113 2.06 -16.55 -6.01
N PRO A 114 2.03 -17.17 -7.20
CA PRO A 114 1.32 -16.64 -8.36
C PRO A 114 -0.15 -16.36 -8.01
N ALA A 115 -0.75 -15.32 -8.59
CA ALA A 115 -2.11 -14.88 -8.26
C ALA A 115 -3.15 -16.02 -8.29
N GLN A 116 -3.10 -16.88 -9.31
CA GLN A 116 -4.01 -18.03 -9.48
C GLN A 116 -3.84 -19.14 -8.43
N ARG A 117 -2.77 -19.11 -7.62
CA ARG A 117 -2.51 -20.08 -6.53
C ARG A 117 -2.79 -19.51 -5.14
N ARG A 118 -3.13 -18.23 -5.04
CA ARG A 118 -3.49 -17.60 -3.76
C ARG A 118 -4.85 -18.07 -3.30
N VAL A 119 -5.03 -18.16 -1.99
CA VAL A 119 -6.30 -18.56 -1.38
C VAL A 119 -6.91 -17.32 -0.72
N PRO A 120 -8.00 -16.76 -1.28
CA PRO A 120 -8.68 -15.64 -0.64
C PRO A 120 -9.29 -16.03 0.71
N ALA A 121 -9.40 -15.05 1.60
CA ALA A 121 -10.12 -15.18 2.85
C ALA A 121 -11.59 -15.55 2.61
N ALA A 122 -12.18 -16.29 3.54
CA ALA A 122 -13.56 -16.71 3.43
C ALA A 122 -14.51 -15.49 3.52
N ALA A 123 -15.57 -15.47 2.71
CA ALA A 123 -16.49 -14.34 2.69
C ALA A 123 -17.19 -14.07 4.03
N GLU A 124 -17.44 -15.12 4.83
CA GLU A 124 -18.05 -14.96 6.15
C GLU A 124 -17.05 -14.39 7.18
N GLU A 125 -15.77 -14.77 7.11
CA GLU A 125 -14.69 -14.17 7.92
C GLU A 125 -14.60 -12.66 7.63
N LEU A 126 -14.57 -12.27 6.36
CA LEU A 126 -14.53 -10.85 6.00
C LEU A 126 -15.75 -10.09 6.53
N LYS A 127 -16.93 -10.70 6.44
CA LYS A 127 -18.20 -10.10 6.87
C LYS A 127 -18.26 -9.86 8.38
N GLU A 128 -17.64 -10.73 9.17
CA GLU A 128 -17.52 -10.59 10.63
C GLU A 128 -16.88 -9.25 11.01
N TYR A 129 -15.76 -8.91 10.38
CA TYR A 129 -15.00 -7.70 10.70
C TYR A 129 -15.49 -6.44 9.97
N ASP A 130 -16.08 -6.61 8.79
CA ASP A 130 -16.54 -5.53 7.93
C ASP A 130 -17.53 -4.56 8.61
N GLY A 131 -18.38 -5.05 9.52
CA GLY A 131 -19.29 -4.21 10.30
C GLY A 131 -18.52 -3.24 11.21
N GLY A 132 -17.56 -3.77 11.97
CA GLY A 132 -16.69 -2.99 12.86
C GLY A 132 -15.82 -2.00 12.09
N LEU A 133 -15.23 -2.43 10.98
CA LEU A 133 -14.40 -1.55 10.13
C LEU A 133 -15.20 -0.37 9.59
N ARG A 134 -16.42 -0.59 9.09
CA ARG A 134 -17.29 0.51 8.61
C ARG A 134 -17.64 1.48 9.74
N ALA A 135 -17.93 0.98 10.94
CA ALA A 135 -18.25 1.83 12.08
C ALA A 135 -17.03 2.66 12.51
N ALA A 136 -15.86 2.04 12.64
CA ALA A 136 -14.62 2.71 13.02
C ALA A 136 -14.22 3.79 11.99
N LEU A 137 -14.23 3.46 10.70
CA LEU A 137 -13.89 4.41 9.62
C LEU A 137 -14.81 5.64 9.62
N ARG A 138 -16.12 5.45 9.79
CA ARG A 138 -17.09 6.57 9.84
C ARG A 138 -16.89 7.47 11.06
N ARG A 139 -16.59 6.88 12.21
CA ARG A 139 -16.30 7.62 13.44
C ARG A 139 -15.04 8.48 13.25
N LEU A 140 -13.95 7.86 12.80
CA LEU A 140 -12.67 8.54 12.56
C LEU A 140 -12.77 9.66 11.51
N ALA A 141 -13.58 9.46 10.47
CA ALA A 141 -13.86 10.50 9.47
C ALA A 141 -14.57 11.74 10.06
N SER A 142 -15.38 11.54 11.10
CA SER A 142 -16.09 12.62 11.79
C SER A 142 -15.17 13.38 12.76
N ASP A 143 -14.21 12.69 13.37
CA ASP A 143 -13.28 13.25 14.37
C ASP A 143 -12.14 14.07 13.72
N THR A 144 -11.80 13.80 12.47
CA THR A 144 -10.60 14.36 11.79
C THR A 144 -10.84 15.73 11.12
N ALA A 145 -11.95 16.41 11.41
CA ALA A 145 -12.35 17.65 10.73
C ALA A 145 -11.43 18.88 10.96
N ALA A 146 -10.29 18.76 11.66
CA ALA A 146 -9.61 19.94 12.22
C ALA A 146 -8.07 19.92 12.30
N ILE A 147 -7.34 19.30 11.36
CA ILE A 147 -5.87 19.46 11.35
C ILE A 147 -5.34 19.81 9.95
N CYS A 148 -5.36 21.10 9.63
CA CYS A 148 -4.47 21.68 8.62
C CYS A 148 -3.07 21.79 9.24
N HIS A 149 -2.21 20.80 9.00
CA HIS A 149 -0.80 21.00 9.30
C HIS A 149 -0.23 22.06 8.33
N PRO A 150 0.55 23.04 8.83
CA PRO A 150 1.24 23.98 7.96
C PRO A 150 2.16 23.19 7.00
N ALA A 151 2.23 23.67 5.76
CA ALA A 151 3.09 23.08 4.75
C ALA A 151 4.55 23.13 5.23
N ASP A 152 5.22 21.97 5.22
CA ASP A 152 6.67 21.94 5.32
C ASP A 152 7.24 22.71 4.12
N PRO A 153 8.17 23.66 4.31
CA PRO A 153 8.83 24.32 3.20
C PRO A 153 9.74 23.30 2.51
N ASP A 154 9.29 22.81 1.37
CA ASP A 154 10.02 21.94 0.43
C ASP A 154 10.28 20.49 0.93
N PRO A 155 9.29 19.59 0.83
CA PRO A 155 9.46 18.20 1.22
C PRO A 155 10.47 17.49 0.32
N GLN A 156 11.61 17.07 0.88
CA GLN A 156 12.66 16.40 0.13
C GLN A 156 12.62 14.88 0.30
N ILE A 157 12.67 14.18 -0.83
CA ILE A 157 12.83 12.73 -0.91
C ILE A 157 14.20 12.43 -1.48
N THR A 158 14.95 11.59 -0.79
CA THR A 158 16.21 11.04 -1.30
C THR A 158 16.03 9.63 -1.79
N SER A 159 16.80 9.29 -2.81
CA SER A 159 16.94 7.90 -3.26
C SER A 159 18.29 7.36 -2.79
N ARG A 160 18.31 6.12 -2.31
CA ARG A 160 19.53 5.44 -1.89
C ARG A 160 19.54 3.98 -2.32
N ALA A 161 20.74 3.43 -2.40
CA ALA A 161 20.90 1.99 -2.57
C ALA A 161 20.41 1.28 -1.30
N PRO A 162 19.70 0.15 -1.44
CA PRO A 162 19.28 -0.65 -0.30
C PRO A 162 20.51 -1.26 0.39
N ARG A 163 20.41 -1.49 1.70
CA ARG A 163 21.45 -2.23 2.45
C ARG A 163 21.59 -3.67 1.97
N PHE A 164 20.47 -4.29 1.62
CA PHE A 164 20.38 -5.62 1.02
C PHE A 164 19.71 -5.49 -0.34
N LYS A 165 20.42 -5.90 -1.38
CA LYS A 165 19.95 -5.76 -2.76
C LYS A 165 19.03 -6.92 -3.13
N ALA A 166 17.89 -6.62 -3.74
CA ALA A 166 16.99 -7.59 -4.34
C ALA A 166 16.88 -7.24 -5.83
N GLY A 167 17.33 -8.09 -6.75
CA GLY A 167 17.34 -7.73 -8.18
C GLY A 167 18.21 -6.50 -8.55
N ALA A 168 18.22 -6.16 -9.84
CA ALA A 168 19.12 -5.13 -10.38
C ALA A 168 18.67 -3.70 -10.06
N HIS A 169 17.36 -3.46 -9.95
CA HIS A 169 16.74 -2.13 -9.89
C HIS A 169 16.06 -1.83 -8.55
N HIS A 170 16.61 -2.33 -7.44
CA HIS A 170 16.14 -1.98 -6.10
C HIS A 170 16.59 -0.58 -5.69
N THR A 171 15.66 0.23 -5.21
CA THR A 171 15.95 1.55 -4.63
C THR A 171 15.08 1.77 -3.40
N VAL A 172 15.64 2.42 -2.38
CA VAL A 172 14.89 2.91 -1.24
C VAL A 172 14.71 4.41 -1.39
N LEU A 173 13.47 4.88 -1.33
CA LEU A 173 13.13 6.30 -1.22
C LEU A 173 12.82 6.62 0.23
N ALA A 174 13.37 7.71 0.76
CA ALA A 174 13.17 8.12 2.15
C ALA A 174 13.03 9.63 2.27
N GLN A 175 12.30 10.08 3.29
CA GLN A 175 12.27 11.49 3.69
C GLN A 175 13.66 11.92 4.20
N VAL A 176 14.09 13.13 3.84
CA VAL A 176 15.37 13.69 4.33
C VAL A 176 15.26 14.11 5.79
N SER A 177 14.12 14.70 6.16
CA SER A 177 13.79 15.09 7.53
C SER A 177 12.90 14.02 8.18
N GLY A 178 13.27 13.58 9.38
CA GLY A 178 12.37 12.80 10.22
C GLY A 178 11.18 13.66 10.66
N GLY A 179 9.97 13.15 10.58
CA GLY A 179 8.77 13.90 10.93
C GLY A 179 7.49 13.22 10.45
N PRO A 180 6.32 13.74 10.86
CA PRO A 180 5.04 13.22 10.38
C PRO A 180 4.91 13.42 8.86
N LEU A 181 4.33 12.41 8.21
CA LEU A 181 4.09 12.45 6.77
C LEU A 181 3.02 13.50 6.43
N ALA A 182 3.41 14.50 5.64
CA ALA A 182 2.53 15.57 5.16
C ALA A 182 2.14 15.36 3.68
N PRO A 183 1.06 16.00 3.17
CA PRO A 183 0.62 15.82 1.79
C PRO A 183 1.70 16.15 0.74
N GLY A 184 2.51 17.18 0.99
CA GLY A 184 3.63 17.54 0.11
C GLY A 184 4.67 16.43 -0.01
N HIS A 185 4.93 15.67 1.06
CA HIS A 185 5.84 14.54 1.03
C HIS A 185 5.33 13.42 0.11
N LEU A 186 4.02 13.19 0.06
CA LEU A 186 3.44 12.22 -0.89
C LEU A 186 3.58 12.67 -2.34
N LEU A 187 3.48 13.98 -2.62
CA LEU A 187 3.72 14.49 -3.98
C LEU A 187 5.18 14.33 -4.38
N ALA A 188 6.11 14.63 -3.47
CA ALA A 188 7.54 14.43 -3.69
C ALA A 188 7.88 12.93 -3.88
N LEU A 189 7.26 12.04 -3.11
CA LEU A 189 7.38 10.59 -3.27
C LEU A 189 6.83 10.13 -4.63
N ALA A 190 5.66 10.62 -5.03
CA ALA A 190 5.07 10.28 -6.32
C ALA A 190 5.97 10.70 -7.49
N ALA A 191 6.57 11.91 -7.43
CA ALA A 191 7.53 12.38 -8.41
C ALA A 191 8.82 11.51 -8.43
N ALA A 192 9.34 11.15 -7.25
CA ALA A 192 10.51 10.28 -7.14
C ALA A 192 10.23 8.89 -7.70
N VAL A 193 9.08 8.27 -7.38
CA VAL A 193 8.62 6.99 -7.92
C VAL A 193 8.49 7.05 -9.44
N GLN A 194 7.92 8.13 -9.98
CA GLN A 194 7.85 8.35 -11.43
C GLN A 194 9.24 8.35 -12.07
N GLY A 195 10.21 9.06 -11.48
CA GLY A 195 11.59 9.07 -11.98
C GLY A 195 12.27 7.70 -11.96
N LEU A 196 11.88 6.77 -11.08
CA LEU A 196 12.42 5.40 -11.09
C LEU A 196 11.98 4.60 -12.33
N THR A 197 10.81 4.90 -12.92
CA THR A 197 10.32 4.22 -14.13
C THR A 197 11.02 4.67 -15.41
N GLU A 198 11.73 5.80 -15.38
CA GLU A 198 12.47 6.33 -16.53
C GLU A 198 13.82 5.62 -16.74
N ARG A 199 14.18 4.70 -15.83
CA ARG A 199 15.45 3.96 -15.88
C ARG A 199 15.45 2.95 -17.03
N PRO A 200 16.57 2.81 -17.78
CA PRO A 200 16.69 1.78 -18.81
C PRO A 200 16.40 0.37 -18.24
N GLY A 201 15.53 -0.38 -18.92
CA GLY A 201 15.16 -1.75 -18.54
C GLY A 201 14.04 -1.88 -17.51
N VAL A 202 13.53 -0.77 -16.97
CA VAL A 202 12.38 -0.76 -16.05
C VAL A 202 11.11 -0.46 -16.83
N THR A 203 10.11 -1.35 -16.74
CA THR A 203 8.78 -1.19 -17.34
C THR A 203 7.69 -0.91 -16.32
N GLY A 204 8.00 -1.04 -15.02
CA GLY A 204 7.11 -0.75 -13.92
C GLY A 204 7.81 -0.97 -12.58
N LEU A 205 7.13 -0.72 -11.47
CA LEU A 205 7.66 -0.88 -10.13
C LEU A 205 6.70 -1.69 -9.27
N SER A 206 7.28 -2.52 -8.39
CA SER A 206 6.60 -3.05 -7.22
C SER A 206 7.12 -2.34 -5.98
N CYS A 207 6.23 -1.73 -5.22
CA CYS A 207 6.56 -0.88 -4.08
C CYS A 207 6.00 -1.47 -2.78
N VAL A 208 6.82 -1.47 -1.73
CA VAL A 208 6.42 -1.81 -0.36
C VAL A 208 6.81 -0.65 0.55
N VAL A 209 5.87 -0.26 1.41
CA VAL A 209 6.04 0.77 2.43
C VAL A 209 5.76 0.12 3.78
N PRO A 210 6.80 -0.37 4.48
CA PRO A 210 6.66 -0.82 5.85
C PRO A 210 6.14 0.31 6.75
N GLU A 211 5.60 -0.05 7.91
CA GLU A 211 5.29 0.96 8.91
C GLU A 211 6.56 1.73 9.31
N PRO A 212 6.50 3.08 9.43
CA PRO A 212 7.67 3.89 9.72
C PRO A 212 8.38 3.44 10.99
N GLY A 213 9.68 3.13 10.86
CA GLY A 213 10.57 2.90 12.00
C GLY A 213 11.11 4.21 12.57
N ALA A 214 12.16 4.10 13.40
CA ALA A 214 12.87 5.27 13.93
C ALA A 214 13.48 6.16 12.82
N ASP A 215 13.76 5.57 11.66
CA ASP A 215 14.36 6.25 10.50
C ASP A 215 13.34 6.96 9.60
N GLY A 216 12.04 6.94 9.98
CA GLY A 216 10.96 7.57 9.23
C GLY A 216 10.35 6.68 8.14
N LEU A 217 9.61 7.31 7.22
CA LEU A 217 8.96 6.61 6.12
C LEU A 217 9.97 6.20 5.04
N GLU A 218 9.95 4.92 4.66
CA GLU A 218 10.73 4.39 3.56
C GLU A 218 9.83 3.69 2.53
N VAL A 219 10.05 3.98 1.25
CA VAL A 219 9.45 3.24 0.13
C VAL A 219 10.53 2.37 -0.50
N TYR A 220 10.36 1.06 -0.36
CA TYR A 220 11.19 0.06 -1.02
C TYR A 220 10.59 -0.16 -2.41
N ALA A 221 11.30 0.27 -3.45
CA ALA A 221 10.84 0.19 -4.83
C ALA A 221 11.71 -0.79 -5.63
N MET A 222 11.05 -1.77 -6.23
CA MET A 222 11.68 -2.75 -7.10
C MET A 222 11.34 -2.48 -8.56
N GLY A 223 12.35 -2.12 -9.36
CA GLY A 223 12.19 -2.04 -10.81
C GLY A 223 11.87 -3.40 -11.42
N ARG A 224 10.80 -3.45 -12.20
CA ARG A 224 10.28 -4.63 -12.87
C ARG A 224 10.50 -4.54 -14.38
N ALA A 225 10.79 -5.68 -15.02
CA ALA A 225 10.87 -5.81 -16.47
C ALA A 225 9.78 -6.75 -17.01
N ALA A 226 9.14 -6.40 -18.13
CA ALA A 226 8.07 -7.21 -18.73
C ALA A 226 8.48 -8.64 -19.13
N GLY A 227 9.79 -8.89 -19.32
CA GLY A 227 10.36 -10.18 -19.71
C GLY A 227 11.19 -10.87 -18.62
N GLU A 228 10.90 -10.64 -17.35
CA GLU A 228 11.60 -11.27 -16.22
C GLU A 228 11.60 -12.80 -16.31
N SER A 229 12.78 -13.41 -16.39
CA SER A 229 12.96 -14.88 -16.35
C SER A 229 13.01 -15.44 -14.92
N VAL A 230 13.26 -14.59 -13.93
CA VAL A 230 13.29 -14.89 -12.50
C VAL A 230 12.47 -13.83 -11.79
N ASN A 231 11.62 -14.25 -10.85
CA ASN A 231 10.76 -13.35 -10.11
C ASN A 231 11.56 -12.55 -9.05
N PRO A 232 11.77 -11.23 -9.23
CA PRO A 232 12.53 -10.42 -8.28
C PRO A 232 11.80 -10.23 -6.95
N MET A 233 10.49 -10.53 -6.89
CA MET A 233 9.71 -10.42 -5.67
C MET A 233 10.10 -11.45 -4.61
N GLN A 234 10.73 -12.57 -5.00
CA GLN A 234 11.17 -13.56 -4.03
C GLN A 234 12.28 -12.98 -3.14
N ASP A 235 13.37 -12.50 -3.74
CA ASP A 235 14.46 -11.83 -3.03
C ASP A 235 13.98 -10.58 -2.29
N PHE A 236 13.00 -9.88 -2.86
CA PHE A 236 12.43 -8.67 -2.26
C PHE A 236 11.62 -8.98 -0.98
N LEU A 237 10.83 -10.05 -0.98
CA LEU A 237 10.09 -10.52 0.20
C LEU A 237 10.99 -11.14 1.28
N ASP A 238 12.21 -11.57 0.90
CA ASP A 238 13.21 -12.07 1.84
C ASP A 238 14.04 -10.95 2.50
N LEU A 239 13.87 -9.68 2.08
CA LEU A 239 14.52 -8.55 2.76
C LEU A 239 13.99 -8.42 4.20
N PRO A 240 14.85 -8.18 5.21
CA PRO A 240 14.42 -8.13 6.60
C PRO A 240 13.25 -7.16 6.86
N GLN A 241 13.30 -5.97 6.26
CA GLN A 241 12.28 -4.94 6.45
C GLN A 241 10.94 -5.29 5.78
N VAL A 242 11.00 -5.89 4.59
CA VAL A 242 9.80 -6.32 3.84
C VAL A 242 9.22 -7.59 4.46
N SER A 243 10.07 -8.53 4.84
CA SER A 243 9.71 -9.74 5.56
C SER A 243 9.06 -9.39 6.90
N GLN A 244 9.63 -8.51 7.71
CA GLN A 244 9.01 -8.11 8.99
C GLN A 244 7.66 -7.40 8.81
N ALA A 245 7.48 -6.74 7.67
CA ALA A 245 6.25 -6.05 7.33
C ALA A 245 5.15 -7.01 6.83
N LEU A 246 5.52 -8.09 6.15
CA LEU A 246 4.58 -8.96 5.42
C LEU A 246 4.53 -10.42 5.91
N LEU A 247 5.54 -10.93 6.62
CA LEU A 247 5.63 -12.24 7.29
C LEU A 247 5.60 -12.04 8.80
#